data_AF-A0A937PLC8-F1
#
_entry.id   AF-A0A937PLC8-F1
#
_cell.length_a   1.000
_cell.length_b   1.000
_cell.length_c   1.000
_cell.angle_alpha   90.00
_cell.angle_beta   90.00
_cell.angle_gamma   90.00
#
_symmetry.space_group_name_H-M   'P 1'
#
loop_
_entity.id
_entity.type
_entity.pdbx_description
1 polymer ?
#
loop_
_entity_poly.entity_id
_entity_poly.type
_entity_poly.pdbx_seq_one_letter_code
_entity_poly.pdbx_strand_id
1 'polypeptide(L)'
;MNNSDRDLAARCMLGDREAFEDLYSAHGACVMTYFLRSGFGQADAQDLTQETFLRVYKSLATYDAGRGSFRLWLAAIARNVARRQWSRRNGPENFDPELAEVIFTSGMGVVDQAQANEQIRAVQDCLAALPSELQQIVRLLYVEGRTTRGIAAAMSMPEATVRLRLRGAHAMLQRCLKAKGFSA
;
A
#
# COMPACT_ATOMS: atom_id res chain seq x y z
N MET A 1 23.79 -3.04 2.03
CA MET A 1 23.81 -4.45 1.60
C MET A 1 22.41 -4.79 1.12
N ASN A 2 22.21 -5.04 -0.17
CA ASN A 2 20.89 -5.39 -0.73
C ASN A 2 20.66 -6.90 -0.55
N ASN A 3 20.18 -7.31 0.64
CA ASN A 3 19.63 -8.66 0.79
C ASN A 3 18.22 -8.66 0.21
N SER A 4 17.89 -9.68 -0.58
CA SER A 4 16.53 -9.80 -1.11
C SER A 4 15.56 -10.08 0.04
N ASP A 5 14.31 -9.59 -0.05
CA ASP A 5 13.27 -9.85 0.97
C ASP A 5 13.13 -11.36 1.27
N ARG A 6 13.40 -12.20 0.26
CA ARG A 6 13.42 -13.66 0.38
C ARG A 6 14.53 -14.15 1.31
N ASP A 7 15.74 -13.61 1.19
CA ASP A 7 16.88 -14.03 2.00
C ASP A 7 16.71 -13.59 3.44
N LEU A 8 16.21 -12.38 3.66
CA LEU A 8 15.87 -11.89 4.99
C LEU A 8 14.78 -12.77 5.63
N ALA A 9 13.72 -13.10 4.88
CA ALA A 9 12.68 -14.00 5.38
C ALA A 9 13.22 -15.39 5.75
N ALA A 10 14.10 -15.96 4.92
CA ALA A 10 14.74 -17.25 5.21
C ALA A 10 15.60 -17.21 6.47
N ARG A 11 16.40 -16.14 6.65
CA ARG A 11 17.22 -15.93 7.86
C ARG A 11 16.36 -15.78 9.12
N CYS A 12 15.25 -15.03 9.04
CA CYS A 12 14.31 -14.92 10.16
C CYS A 12 13.74 -16.29 10.59
N MET A 13 13.44 -17.19 9.64
CA MET A 13 12.99 -18.55 9.97
C MET A 13 14.04 -19.37 10.73
N LEU A 14 15.32 -19.02 10.57
CA LEU A 14 16.45 -19.63 11.30
C LEU A 14 16.73 -18.95 12.65
N GLY A 15 15.89 -17.99 13.07
CA GLY A 15 16.03 -17.28 14.34
C GLY A 15 16.89 -16.03 14.30
N ASP A 16 17.27 -15.55 13.10
CA ASP A 16 18.04 -14.33 12.93
C ASP A 16 17.16 -13.10 13.20
N ARG A 17 17.41 -12.45 14.34
CA ARG A 17 16.68 -11.26 14.78
C ARG A 17 17.06 -10.02 13.97
N GLU A 18 18.32 -9.88 13.57
CA GLU A 18 18.78 -8.74 12.77
C GLU A 18 18.10 -8.75 11.39
N ALA A 19 17.94 -9.94 10.79
CA ALA A 19 17.20 -10.07 9.53
C ALA A 19 15.73 -9.59 9.64
N PHE A 20 15.12 -9.72 10.82
CA PHE A 20 13.77 -9.23 11.06
C PHE A 20 13.73 -7.70 11.24
N GLU A 21 14.76 -7.14 11.89
CA GLU A 21 14.94 -5.70 12.00
C GLU A 21 15.19 -5.06 10.62
N ASP A 22 15.91 -5.72 9.73
CA ASP A 22 16.09 -5.31 8.33
C ASP A 22 14.76 -5.33 7.57
N LEU A 23 13.93 -6.38 7.72
CA LEU A 23 12.58 -6.42 7.13
C LEU A 23 11.70 -5.30 7.66
N TYR A 24 11.72 -5.05 8.97
CA TYR A 24 10.96 -3.96 9.56
C TYR A 24 11.42 -2.61 9.02
N SER A 25 12.73 -2.39 8.95
CA SER A 25 13.31 -1.14 8.44
C SER A 25 12.96 -0.92 6.96
N ALA A 26 12.96 -1.97 6.16
CA ALA A 26 12.63 -1.89 4.74
C ALA A 26 11.13 -1.62 4.47
N HIS A 27 10.22 -2.17 5.28
CA HIS A 27 8.78 -2.19 4.97
C HIS A 27 7.90 -1.40 5.94
N GLY A 28 8.40 -1.01 7.11
CA GLY A 28 7.63 -0.38 8.19
C GLY A 28 6.93 0.91 7.77
N ALA A 29 7.64 1.79 7.06
CA ALA A 29 7.09 3.05 6.56
C ALA A 29 5.95 2.83 5.55
N CYS A 30 6.05 1.78 4.73
CA CYS A 30 5.02 1.41 3.76
C CYS A 30 3.74 0.92 4.46
N VAL A 31 3.89 0.06 5.46
CA VAL A 31 2.78 -0.44 6.29
C VAL A 31 2.09 0.73 7.03
N MET A 32 2.87 1.63 7.63
CA MET A 32 2.36 2.81 8.31
C MET A 32 1.55 3.71 7.37
N THR A 33 2.10 3.98 6.18
CA THR A 33 1.43 4.74 5.13
C THR A 33 0.12 4.09 4.70
N TYR A 34 0.09 2.76 4.61
CA TYR A 34 -1.13 2.02 4.32
C TYR A 34 -2.23 2.28 5.36
N PHE A 35 -1.92 2.22 6.65
CA PHE A 35 -2.93 2.46 7.68
C PHE A 35 -3.40 3.92 7.71
N LEU A 36 -2.50 4.89 7.57
CA LEU A 36 -2.87 6.30 7.48
C LEU A 36 -3.83 6.57 6.31
N ARG A 37 -3.52 6.04 5.13
CA ARG A 37 -4.39 6.17 3.95
C ARG A 37 -5.68 5.35 4.05
N SER A 38 -5.69 4.33 4.90
CA SER A 38 -6.90 3.54 5.22
C SER A 38 -7.84 4.28 6.20
N GLY A 39 -7.56 5.53 6.55
CA GLY A 39 -8.40 6.37 7.40
C GLY A 39 -8.15 6.20 8.91
N PHE A 40 -7.05 5.56 9.30
CA PHE A 40 -6.64 5.49 10.71
C PHE A 40 -5.84 6.74 11.11
N GLY A 41 -6.03 7.22 12.34
CA GLY A 41 -5.21 8.30 12.90
C GLY A 41 -3.76 7.86 13.15
N GLN A 42 -2.87 8.83 13.42
CA GLN A 42 -1.43 8.58 13.62
C GLN A 42 -1.13 7.48 14.65
N ALA A 43 -1.73 7.58 15.83
CA ALA A 43 -1.50 6.62 16.93
C ALA A 43 -1.99 5.21 16.54
N ASP A 44 -3.19 5.12 15.97
CA ASP A 44 -3.75 3.86 15.50
C ASP A 44 -2.90 3.23 14.40
N ALA A 45 -2.41 4.02 13.45
CA ALA A 45 -1.58 3.54 12.37
C ALA A 45 -0.26 2.95 12.90
N GLN A 46 0.33 3.56 13.93
CA GLN A 46 1.52 3.05 14.59
C GLN A 46 1.28 1.69 15.25
N ASP A 47 0.20 1.58 16.02
CA ASP A 47 -0.19 0.34 16.71
C ASP A 47 -0.51 -0.78 15.72
N LEU A 48 -1.26 -0.47 14.65
CA LEU A 48 -1.62 -1.44 13.62
C LEU A 48 -0.38 -1.88 12.79
N THR A 49 0.59 -0.99 12.61
CA THR A 49 1.88 -1.34 12.00
C THR A 49 2.61 -2.35 12.87
N GLN A 50 2.73 -2.10 14.17
CA GLN A 50 3.35 -3.05 15.10
C GLN A 50 2.60 -4.39 15.13
N GLU A 51 1.27 -4.37 15.20
CA GLU A 51 0.45 -5.59 15.15
C GLU A 51 0.69 -6.38 13.85
N THR A 52 0.82 -5.68 12.72
CA THR A 52 1.12 -6.31 11.43
C THR A 52 2.45 -7.04 11.47
N PHE A 53 3.52 -6.42 11.96
CA PHE A 53 4.83 -7.08 12.04
C PHE A 53 4.88 -8.22 13.06
N LEU A 54 4.13 -8.13 14.17
CA LEU A 54 3.97 -9.26 15.09
C LEU A 54 3.29 -10.47 14.39
N ARG A 55 2.32 -10.21 13.51
CA ARG A 55 1.68 -11.27 12.72
C ARG A 55 2.58 -11.80 11.62
N VAL A 56 3.38 -10.95 10.97
CA VAL A 56 4.41 -11.33 10.01
C VAL A 56 5.39 -12.29 10.67
N TYR A 57 5.94 -11.94 11.82
CA TYR A 57 6.87 -12.79 12.57
C TYR A 57 6.27 -14.18 12.85
N LYS A 58 5.02 -14.23 13.32
CA LYS A 58 4.31 -15.50 13.60
C LYS A 58 3.96 -16.31 12.36
N SER A 59 3.78 -15.65 11.23
CA SER A 59 3.30 -16.29 9.99
C SER A 59 4.42 -16.52 8.99
N LEU A 60 5.66 -16.15 9.32
CA LEU A 60 6.77 -16.10 8.38
C LEU A 60 6.99 -17.44 7.68
N ALA A 61 6.85 -18.56 8.40
CA ALA A 61 6.92 -19.92 7.88
C ALA A 61 5.90 -20.23 6.76
N THR A 62 4.85 -19.43 6.60
CA THR A 62 3.83 -19.58 5.53
C THR A 62 4.17 -18.78 4.27
N TYR A 63 5.20 -17.93 4.31
CA TYR A 63 5.65 -17.19 3.14
C TYR A 63 6.31 -18.16 2.15
N ASP A 64 5.79 -18.15 0.93
CA ASP A 64 6.28 -18.94 -0.19
C ASP A 64 6.58 -18.00 -1.36
N ALA A 65 7.87 -17.85 -1.68
CA ALA A 65 8.33 -17.01 -2.78
C ALA A 65 7.83 -17.48 -4.15
N GLY A 66 7.40 -18.74 -4.28
CA GLY A 66 6.78 -19.28 -5.49
C GLY A 66 5.33 -18.81 -5.69
N ARG A 67 4.65 -18.33 -4.64
CA ARG A 67 3.25 -17.85 -4.69
C ARG A 67 3.11 -16.35 -4.87
N GLY A 68 4.20 -15.58 -4.70
CA GLY A 68 4.20 -14.13 -4.86
C GLY A 68 5.35 -13.47 -4.10
N SER A 69 5.49 -12.16 -4.30
CA SER A 69 6.51 -11.38 -3.60
C SER A 69 6.19 -11.24 -2.10
N PHE A 70 7.23 -11.06 -1.29
CA PHE A 70 7.09 -10.77 0.14
C PHE A 70 6.17 -9.58 0.39
N ARG A 71 6.29 -8.52 -0.42
CA ARG A 71 5.44 -7.32 -0.34
C ARG A 71 3.96 -7.63 -0.54
N LEU A 72 3.61 -8.50 -1.49
CA LEU A 72 2.22 -8.89 -1.72
C LEU A 72 1.67 -9.72 -0.55
N TRP A 73 2.50 -10.60 0.01
CA TRP A 73 2.17 -11.39 1.19
C TRP A 73 2.00 -10.50 2.44
N LEU A 74 2.89 -9.53 2.66
CA LEU A 74 2.80 -8.52 3.70
C LEU A 74 1.53 -7.67 3.56
N ALA A 75 1.21 -7.24 2.33
CA ALA A 75 -0.01 -6.49 2.03
C ALA A 75 -1.26 -7.27 2.44
N ALA A 76 -1.29 -8.58 2.20
CA ALA A 76 -2.40 -9.44 2.61
C ALA A 76 -2.57 -9.48 4.14
N ILE A 77 -1.47 -9.53 4.90
CA ILE A 77 -1.50 -9.47 6.36
C ILE A 77 -2.01 -8.10 6.85
N ALA A 78 -1.44 -7.01 6.34
CA ALA A 78 -1.84 -5.64 6.70
C ALA A 78 -3.33 -5.40 6.41
N ARG A 79 -3.80 -5.86 5.24
CA ARG A 79 -5.22 -5.81 4.84
C ARG A 79 -6.11 -6.56 5.84
N ASN A 80 -5.70 -7.73 6.29
CA ASN A 80 -6.45 -8.50 7.29
C ASN A 80 -6.49 -7.80 8.66
N VAL A 81 -5.41 -7.13 9.05
CA VAL A 81 -5.36 -6.31 10.28
C VAL A 81 -6.33 -5.14 10.17
N ALA A 82 -6.26 -4.37 9.08
CA ALA A 82 -7.14 -3.23 8.84
C ALA A 82 -8.62 -3.65 8.81
N ARG A 83 -8.97 -4.72 8.09
CA ARG A 83 -10.34 -5.26 8.03
C ARG A 83 -10.87 -5.61 9.41
N ARG A 84 -10.05 -6.27 10.24
CA ARG A 84 -10.44 -6.63 11.62
C ARG A 84 -10.69 -5.38 12.46
N GLN A 85 -9.83 -4.37 12.35
CA GLN A 85 -9.97 -3.14 13.11
C GLN A 85 -11.22 -2.34 12.68
N TRP A 86 -11.48 -2.25 11.38
CA TRP A 86 -12.69 -1.64 10.85
C TRP A 86 -13.96 -2.34 11.32
N SER A 87 -13.98 -3.67 11.25
CA SER A 87 -15.11 -4.46 11.74
C SER A 87 -15.40 -4.21 13.23
N ARG A 88 -14.36 -3.97 14.05
CA ARG A 88 -14.53 -3.65 15.48
C ARG A 88 -15.06 -2.24 15.73
N ARG A 89 -14.70 -1.27 14.88
CA ARG A 89 -15.07 0.14 15.07
C ARG A 89 -16.44 0.50 14.51
N ASN A 90 -16.77 0.00 13.33
CA ASN A 90 -17.88 0.54 12.53
C ASN A 90 -18.68 -0.53 11.75
N GLY A 91 -18.43 -1.82 11.98
CA GLY A 91 -18.97 -2.90 11.14
C GLY A 91 -18.15 -3.12 9.85
N PRO A 92 -18.37 -4.23 9.13
CA PRO A 92 -17.51 -4.71 8.03
C PRO A 92 -17.52 -3.84 6.76
N GLU A 93 -18.41 -2.85 6.64
CA GLU A 93 -18.73 -2.17 5.37
C GLU A 93 -17.82 -0.97 5.04
N ASN A 94 -16.96 -0.51 5.97
CA ASN A 94 -16.14 0.70 5.79
C ASN A 94 -14.69 0.46 5.36
N PHE A 95 -14.34 -0.76 4.96
CA PHE A 95 -12.97 -1.13 4.62
C PHE A 95 -12.75 -1.19 3.11
N ASP A 96 -11.73 -0.48 2.60
CA ASP A 96 -11.27 -0.60 1.21
C ASP A 96 -10.04 -1.53 1.10
N PRO A 97 -10.20 -2.77 0.59
CA PRO A 97 -9.13 -3.76 0.48
C PRO A 97 -8.11 -3.49 -0.64
N GLU A 98 -8.44 -2.67 -1.64
CA GLU A 98 -7.56 -2.45 -2.81
C GLU A 98 -6.39 -1.53 -2.53
N LEU A 99 -6.58 -0.61 -1.58
CA LEU A 99 -5.56 0.35 -1.17
C LEU A 99 -4.27 -0.32 -0.68
N ALA A 100 -4.38 -1.50 -0.06
CA ALA A 100 -3.24 -2.27 0.41
C ALA A 100 -2.34 -2.69 -0.75
N GLU A 101 -2.91 -3.35 -1.74
CA GLU A 101 -2.13 -3.91 -2.84
C GLU A 101 -1.36 -2.83 -3.59
N VAL A 102 -2.00 -1.69 -3.81
CA VAL A 102 -1.39 -0.53 -4.45
C VAL A 102 -0.21 -0.03 -3.63
N ILE A 103 -0.38 0.28 -2.34
CA ILE A 103 0.69 0.89 -1.53
C ILE A 103 1.92 -0.02 -1.43
N PHE A 104 1.73 -1.34 -1.34
CA PHE A 104 2.83 -2.29 -1.25
C PHE A 104 3.47 -2.64 -2.62
N THR A 105 2.72 -2.51 -3.72
CA THR A 105 3.27 -2.70 -5.07
C THR A 105 4.04 -1.46 -5.54
N SER A 106 3.57 -0.25 -5.22
CA SER A 106 4.16 1.04 -5.62
C SER A 106 5.59 1.34 -5.14
N GLY A 107 6.28 0.41 -4.48
CA GLY A 107 7.73 0.49 -4.34
C GLY A 107 8.27 1.75 -3.67
N MET A 108 8.06 1.99 -2.37
CA MET A 108 8.88 2.98 -1.65
C MET A 108 10.28 2.39 -1.42
N GLY A 109 11.13 2.45 -2.45
CA GLY A 109 12.58 2.27 -2.29
C GLY A 109 13.20 3.51 -1.67
N VAL A 110 14.37 3.39 -1.06
CA VAL A 110 15.20 4.55 -0.70
C VAL A 110 15.69 5.16 -2.02
N VAL A 111 15.11 6.29 -2.41
CA VAL A 111 15.41 6.95 -3.70
C VAL A 111 16.41 8.08 -3.46
N ASP A 112 17.47 8.14 -4.27
CA ASP A 112 18.34 9.31 -4.40
C ASP A 112 17.47 10.55 -4.68
N GLN A 113 17.73 11.69 -4.03
CA GLN A 113 16.91 12.90 -4.12
C GLN A 113 16.70 13.36 -5.58
N ALA A 114 17.69 13.15 -6.45
CA ALA A 114 17.58 13.47 -7.87
C ALA A 114 16.60 12.52 -8.60
N GLN A 115 16.70 11.22 -8.33
CA GLN A 115 15.81 10.20 -8.88
C GLN A 115 14.39 10.31 -8.30
N ALA A 116 14.25 10.78 -7.05
CA ALA A 116 12.97 11.05 -6.41
C ALA A 116 12.25 12.21 -7.12
N ASN A 117 12.98 13.27 -7.47
CA ASN A 117 12.41 14.40 -8.22
C ASN A 117 11.94 14.00 -9.62
N GLU A 118 12.69 13.12 -10.30
CA GLU A 118 12.31 12.59 -11.61
C GLU A 118 11.06 11.69 -11.53
N GLN A 119 11.00 10.82 -10.53
CA GLN A 119 9.81 10.01 -10.23
C GLN A 119 8.59 10.87 -9.91
N ILE A 120 8.75 11.90 -9.08
CA ILE A 120 7.66 12.82 -8.73
C ILE A 120 7.13 13.52 -9.99
N ARG A 121 8.00 14.01 -10.87
CA ARG A 121 7.60 14.63 -12.14
C ARG A 121 6.86 13.62 -13.04
N ALA A 122 7.37 12.41 -13.17
CA ALA A 122 6.73 11.36 -13.95
C ALA A 122 5.31 11.03 -13.42
N VAL A 123 5.15 10.94 -12.10
CA VAL A 123 3.84 10.73 -11.46
C VAL A 123 2.91 11.91 -11.71
N GLN A 124 3.39 13.16 -11.59
CA GLN A 124 2.60 14.36 -11.86
C GLN A 124 2.11 14.41 -13.32
N ASP A 125 2.98 14.12 -14.28
CA ASP A 125 2.62 14.05 -15.70
C ASP A 125 1.54 12.99 -15.95
N CYS A 126 1.73 11.79 -15.38
CA CYS A 126 0.79 10.69 -15.55
C CYS A 126 -0.56 10.97 -14.88
N LEU A 127 -0.56 11.64 -13.72
CA LEU A 127 -1.78 12.13 -13.08
C LEU A 127 -2.49 13.15 -13.96
N ALA A 128 -1.76 14.13 -14.52
CA ALA A 128 -2.33 15.14 -15.40
C ALA A 128 -2.90 14.56 -16.71
N ALA A 129 -2.42 13.39 -17.13
CA ALA A 129 -2.92 12.68 -18.31
C ALA A 129 -4.20 11.85 -18.05
N LEU A 130 -4.61 11.66 -16.79
CA LEU A 130 -5.87 10.96 -16.49
C LEU A 130 -7.08 11.81 -16.92
N PRO A 131 -8.22 11.20 -17.25
CA PRO A 131 -9.50 11.90 -17.34
C PRO A 131 -9.79 12.68 -16.05
N SER A 132 -10.37 13.87 -16.16
CA SER A 132 -10.61 14.79 -15.04
C SER A 132 -11.35 14.14 -13.87
N GLU A 133 -12.31 13.27 -14.16
CA GLU A 133 -13.06 12.53 -13.14
C GLU A 133 -12.16 11.54 -12.36
N LEU A 134 -11.24 10.84 -13.04
CA LEU A 134 -10.28 9.95 -12.40
C LEU A 134 -9.23 10.73 -11.60
N GLN A 135 -8.77 11.88 -12.11
CA GLN A 135 -7.91 12.78 -11.35
C GLN A 135 -8.55 13.21 -10.04
N GLN A 136 -9.83 13.60 -10.08
CA GLN A 136 -10.57 14.03 -8.90
C GLN A 136 -10.71 12.88 -7.90
N ILE A 137 -11.06 11.67 -8.34
CA ILE A 137 -11.16 10.48 -7.46
C ILE A 137 -9.81 10.18 -6.79
N VAL A 138 -8.71 10.18 -7.56
CA VAL A 138 -7.36 9.95 -7.05
C VAL A 138 -6.95 11.03 -6.04
N ARG A 139 -7.28 12.30 -6.31
CA ARG A 139 -7.02 13.41 -5.38
C ARG A 139 -7.77 13.25 -4.08
N LEU A 140 -9.08 12.97 -4.14
CA LEU A 140 -9.91 12.80 -2.96
C LEU A 140 -9.40 11.64 -2.08
N LEU A 141 -8.94 10.55 -2.70
CA LEU A 141 -8.40 9.41 -1.97
C LEU A 141 -7.02 9.70 -1.36
N TYR A 142 -6.06 10.15 -2.18
CA TYR A 142 -4.65 10.18 -1.78
C TYR A 142 -4.17 11.51 -1.21
N VAL A 143 -4.82 12.62 -1.57
CA VAL A 143 -4.47 13.97 -1.10
C VAL A 143 -5.37 14.37 0.06
N GLU A 144 -6.68 14.12 -0.07
CA GLU A 144 -7.66 14.47 0.98
C GLU A 144 -7.94 13.33 1.97
N GLY A 145 -7.40 12.13 1.74
CA GLY A 145 -7.54 11.00 2.67
C GLY A 145 -8.98 10.48 2.82
N ARG A 146 -9.85 10.72 1.83
CA ARG A 146 -11.25 10.26 1.88
C ARG A 146 -11.34 8.77 1.59
N THR A 147 -12.21 8.08 2.31
CA THR A 147 -12.55 6.68 1.99
C THR A 147 -13.33 6.59 0.68
N THR A 148 -13.35 5.42 0.02
CA THR A 148 -14.18 5.15 -1.18
C THR A 148 -15.63 5.56 -0.99
N ARG A 149 -16.20 5.26 0.19
CA ARG A 149 -17.54 5.69 0.59
C ARG A 149 -17.66 7.21 0.72
N GLY A 150 -16.66 7.87 1.30
CA GLY A 150 -16.60 9.33 1.37
C GLY A 150 -16.54 10.00 0.00
N ILE A 151 -15.82 9.39 -0.95
CA ILE A 151 -15.73 9.82 -2.35
C ILE A 151 -17.07 9.58 -3.06
N ALA A 152 -17.68 8.41 -2.86
CA ALA A 152 -18.98 8.06 -3.41
C ALA A 152 -20.05 9.08 -3.03
N ALA A 153 -20.08 9.48 -1.74
CA ALA A 153 -20.96 10.53 -1.25
C ALA A 153 -20.62 11.90 -1.86
N ALA A 154 -19.33 12.28 -1.88
CA ALA A 154 -18.89 13.59 -2.39
C ALA A 154 -19.14 13.78 -3.89
N MET A 155 -19.08 12.71 -4.67
CA MET A 155 -19.25 12.75 -6.13
C MET A 155 -20.58 12.17 -6.60
N SER A 156 -21.50 11.88 -5.67
CA SER A 156 -22.84 11.33 -5.95
C SER A 156 -22.84 10.12 -6.90
N MET A 157 -21.96 9.16 -6.64
CA MET A 157 -21.84 7.92 -7.42
C MET A 157 -21.79 6.67 -6.52
N PRO A 158 -22.18 5.48 -7.02
CA PRO A 158 -22.08 4.26 -6.23
C PRO A 158 -20.64 3.95 -5.80
N GLU A 159 -20.46 3.44 -4.59
CA GLU A 159 -19.12 3.09 -4.09
C GLU A 159 -18.43 2.02 -4.96
N ALA A 160 -19.20 1.09 -5.51
CA ALA A 160 -18.69 0.12 -6.48
C ALA A 160 -18.11 0.79 -7.74
N THR A 161 -18.72 1.89 -8.19
CA THR A 161 -18.22 2.70 -9.32
C THR A 161 -16.93 3.43 -8.95
N VAL A 162 -16.83 3.98 -7.74
CA VAL A 162 -15.57 4.58 -7.25
C VAL A 162 -14.44 3.56 -7.26
N ARG A 163 -14.67 2.35 -6.73
CA ARG A 163 -13.67 1.26 -6.74
C ARG A 163 -13.25 0.89 -8.16
N LEU A 164 -14.20 0.68 -9.07
CA LEU A 164 -13.91 0.36 -10.46
C LEU A 164 -13.08 1.47 -11.14
N ARG A 165 -13.41 2.74 -10.87
CA ARG A 165 -12.68 3.89 -11.39
C ARG A 165 -11.29 4.03 -10.80
N LEU A 166 -11.09 3.73 -9.53
CA LEU A 166 -9.77 3.67 -8.90
C LEU A 166 -8.90 2.59 -9.55
N ARG A 167 -9.43 1.38 -9.78
CA ARG A 167 -8.71 0.34 -10.54
C ARG A 167 -8.31 0.82 -11.92
N GLY A 168 -9.23 1.46 -12.64
CA GLY A 168 -8.97 2.03 -13.96
C GLY A 168 -7.88 3.10 -13.92
N ALA A 169 -7.97 4.04 -12.97
CA ALA A 169 -6.97 5.08 -12.77
C ALA A 169 -5.59 4.48 -12.49
N HIS A 170 -5.49 3.47 -11.62
CA HIS A 170 -4.24 2.78 -11.33
C HIS A 170 -3.66 2.07 -12.55
N ALA A 171 -4.47 1.33 -13.31
CA ALA A 171 -4.00 0.67 -14.51
C ALA A 171 -3.46 1.67 -15.55
N MET A 172 -4.09 2.84 -15.68
CA MET A 172 -3.62 3.93 -16.54
C MET A 172 -2.32 4.53 -16.04
N LEU A 173 -2.21 4.81 -14.74
CA LEU A 173 -0.99 5.34 -14.12
C LEU A 173 0.18 4.36 -14.24
N GLN A 174 -0.03 3.08 -13.95
CA GLN A 174 0.98 2.03 -14.11
C GLN A 174 1.48 1.95 -15.56
N ARG A 175 0.56 1.97 -16.54
CA ARG A 175 0.93 1.96 -17.97
C ARG A 175 1.74 3.19 -18.35
N CYS A 176 1.33 4.37 -17.88
CA CYS A 176 2.02 5.63 -18.14
C CYS A 176 3.43 5.65 -17.53
N LEU A 177 3.57 5.24 -16.27
CA LEU A 177 4.86 5.17 -15.58
C LEU A 177 5.80 4.16 -16.23
N LYS A 178 5.28 2.99 -16.63
CA LYS A 178 6.05 1.98 -17.37
C LYS A 178 6.56 2.52 -18.71
N ALA A 179 5.74 3.29 -19.44
CA ALA A 179 6.15 3.94 -20.68
C ALA A 179 7.25 5.00 -20.46
N LYS A 180 7.30 5.62 -19.27
CA LYS A 180 8.35 6.55 -18.85
C LYS A 180 9.60 5.87 -18.25
N GLY A 181 9.68 4.54 -18.28
CA GLY A 181 10.84 3.79 -17.79
C GLY A 181 10.83 3.50 -16.28
N PHE A 182 9.75 3.83 -15.56
CA PHE A 182 9.61 3.51 -14.15
C PHE A 182 8.90 2.16 -13.98
N SER A 183 9.54 1.23 -13.27
CA SER A 183 8.86 0.03 -12.79
C SER A 183 8.04 0.41 -11.57
N ALA A 184 6.72 0.46 -11.73
CA ALA A 184 5.77 0.48 -10.62
C ALA A 184 5.55 -0.94 -10.07
#